data_AF-A0ABD5N2S8-F1
#
_entry.id   AF-A0ABD5N2S8-F1
#
_cell.length_a   1.000
_cell.length_b   1.000
_cell.length_c   1.000
_cell.angle_alpha   90.00
_cell.angle_beta   90.00
_cell.angle_gamma   90.00
#
_symmetry.space_group_name_H-M   'P 1'
#
loop_
_entity.id
_entity.type
_entity.pdbx_description
1 polymer ?
#
loop_
_entity_poly.entity_id
_entity_poly.type
_entity_poly.pdbx_seq_one_letter_code
_entity_poly.pdbx_strand_id
1 'polypeptide(L)' 'MKTELIAPCGMNCNVCSNYLALINDTKAKGVKLPYCIGCRQRDKKCSFVKKKCKKLLKHKIEFCYECD' A
#
# COMPACT_ATOMS: atom_id res chain seq x y z
N MET A 1 -2.54 -0.11 15.14
CA MET A 1 -2.29 -0.16 13.68
C MET A 1 -3.62 -0.45 13.00
N LYS A 2 -4.12 0.41 12.11
CA LYS A 2 -5.38 0.16 11.38
C LYS A 2 -5.08 -0.83 10.25
N THR A 3 -5.66 -2.02 10.32
CA THR A 3 -5.47 -3.10 9.33
C THR A 3 -5.89 -2.70 7.91
N GLU A 4 -6.86 -1.79 7.82
CA GLU A 4 -7.37 -1.15 6.59
C GLU A 4 -6.27 -0.42 5.78
N LEU A 5 -5.19 -0.01 6.43
CA LEU A 5 -4.06 0.69 5.82
C LEU A 5 -2.90 -0.24 5.50
N ILE A 6 -3.06 -1.56 5.66
CA ILE A 6 -2.09 -2.55 5.25
C ILE A 6 -2.45 -2.98 3.85
N ALA A 7 -1.56 -2.70 2.90
CA ALA A 7 -1.73 -3.20 1.55
C ALA A 7 -1.70 -4.73 1.58
N PRO A 8 -2.41 -5.41 0.65
CA PRO A 8 -2.20 -6.82 0.37
C PRO A 8 -0.74 -7.19 0.14
N CYS A 9 0.11 -6.21 -0.22
CA CYS A 9 1.54 -6.42 -0.34
C CYS A 9 2.37 -6.38 0.98
N GLY A 10 1.73 -6.20 2.13
CA GLY A 10 2.39 -6.01 3.44
C GLY A 10 2.91 -4.59 3.69
N MET A 11 2.66 -3.65 2.77
CA MET A 11 3.06 -2.25 2.93
C MET A 11 2.05 -1.50 3.79
N ASN A 12 2.48 -0.88 4.88
CA ASN A 12 1.63 0.01 5.66
C ASN A 12 1.56 1.38 4.98
N CYS A 13 0.38 1.78 4.52
CA CYS A 13 0.21 3.05 3.83
C CYS A 13 0.22 4.26 4.77
N ASN A 14 0.21 4.05 6.10
CA ASN A 14 0.44 5.15 7.04
C ASN A 14 1.84 5.77 6.91
N VAL A 15 2.83 5.05 6.35
CA VAL A 15 4.16 5.58 6.06
C VAL A 15 4.29 6.11 4.63
N CYS A 16 3.24 6.00 3.80
CA CYS A 16 3.28 6.47 2.43
C CYS A 16 3.15 8.00 2.38
N SER A 17 4.08 8.66 1.70
CA SER A 17 4.10 10.13 1.54
C SER A 17 2.79 10.71 1.00
N ASN A 18 2.11 10.01 0.07
CA ASN A 18 0.85 10.48 -0.51
C ASN A 18 -0.35 10.35 0.45
N TYR A 19 -0.32 9.38 1.35
CA TYR A 19 -1.32 9.24 2.41
C TYR A 19 -1.07 10.29 3.50
N LEU A 20 0.20 10.48 3.88
CA LEU A 20 0.61 11.55 4.79
C LEU A 20 0.29 12.95 4.24
N ALA A 21 0.40 13.15 2.94
CA ALA A 21 0.03 14.38 2.26
C ALA A 21 -1.47 14.70 2.40
N LEU A 22 -2.32 13.67 2.29
CA LEU A 22 -3.76 13.80 2.48
C LEU A 22 -4.12 14.17 3.92
N ILE A 23 -3.60 13.45 4.92
CA ILE A 23 -3.96 13.69 6.32
C ILE A 23 -3.45 15.04 6.85
N ASN A 24 -2.35 15.56 6.28
CA ASN A 24 -1.76 16.84 6.67
C ASN A 24 -2.18 18.01 5.77
N ASP A 25 -3.08 17.75 4.82
CA ASP A 25 -3.53 18.65 3.77
C ASP A 25 -2.40 19.50 3.16
N THR A 26 -1.36 18.83 2.68
CA THR A 26 -0.12 19.51 2.28
C THR A 26 -0.30 20.39 1.05
N LYS A 27 -1.34 20.18 0.23
CA LYS A 27 -1.68 21.06 -0.90
C LYS A 27 -2.08 22.46 -0.43
N ALA A 28 -2.81 22.57 0.69
CA ALA A 28 -3.12 23.88 1.28
C ALA A 28 -1.85 24.63 1.73
N LYS A 29 -0.76 23.89 1.96
CA LYS A 29 0.57 24.42 2.30
C LYS A 29 1.48 24.60 1.08
N GLY A 30 0.95 24.46 -0.14
CA GLY A 30 1.69 24.62 -1.40
C GLY A 30 2.51 23.40 -1.85
N VAL A 31 2.45 22.27 -1.13
CA VAL A 31 3.17 21.04 -1.50
C VAL A 31 2.40 20.29 -2.58
N LYS A 32 3.03 20.09 -3.74
CA LYS A 32 2.44 19.42 -4.91
C LYS A 32 2.53 17.89 -4.85
N LEU A 33 2.18 17.29 -3.72
CA LEU A 33 2.05 15.83 -3.60
C LEU A 33 0.62 15.37 -3.96
N PRO A 34 0.46 14.26 -4.69
CA PRO A 34 -0.84 13.67 -4.94
C PRO A 34 -1.40 13.03 -3.66
N TYR A 35 -2.72 13.05 -3.51
CA TYR A 35 -3.41 12.48 -2.35
C TYR A 35 -3.79 11.02 -2.60
N CYS A 36 -3.67 10.21 -1.54
CA CYS A 36 -4.05 8.82 -1.56
C CYS A 36 -4.87 8.48 -0.31
N ILE A 37 -6.08 7.95 -0.48
CA ILE A 37 -6.99 7.63 0.63
C ILE A 37 -6.65 6.30 1.35
N GLY A 38 -5.71 5.52 0.81
CA GLY A 38 -5.30 4.23 1.35
C GLY A 38 -4.31 3.52 0.44
N CYS A 39 -4.12 2.22 0.64
CA CYS A 39 -3.21 1.43 -0.18
C CYS A 39 -3.75 1.17 -1.58
N ARG A 40 -3.20 1.87 -2.58
CA ARG A 40 -3.50 1.58 -3.99
C ARG A 40 -2.62 0.44 -4.48
N GLN A 41 -3.26 -0.66 -4.87
CA GLN A 41 -2.62 -1.64 -5.73
C GLN A 41 -2.20 -0.93 -7.02
N ARG A 42 -0.91 -0.68 -7.20
CA ARG A 42 -0.40 -0.22 -8.48
C ARG A 42 -0.30 -1.43 -9.40
N ASP A 43 -0.51 -1.22 -10.69
CA ASP A 43 -0.25 -2.25 -11.71
C ASP A 43 1.26 -2.53 -11.90
N LYS A 44 2.08 -1.99 -10.98
CA LYS A 44 3.42 -2.49 -10.73
C LYS A 44 3.26 -3.80 -9.97
N LYS A 45 3.57 -4.92 -10.64
CA LYS A 45 3.81 -6.22 -10.00
C LYS A 45 4.57 -5.92 -8.71
N CYS A 46 4.04 -6.28 -7.54
CA CYS A 46 4.74 -6.04 -6.30
C CYS A 46 6.07 -6.78 -6.39
N SER A 47 7.14 -6.06 -6.77
CA SER A 47 8.26 -6.63 -7.52
C SER A 47 8.93 -7.76 -6.73
N PHE A 48 8.87 -7.64 -5.41
CA PHE A 48 9.51 -8.55 -4.47
C PHE A 48 8.63 -9.72 -4.01
N VAL A 49 7.29 -9.59 -4.02
CA VAL A 49 6.41 -10.62 -3.41
C VAL A 49 5.52 -11.38 -4.40
N LYS A 50 4.96 -10.74 -5.44
CA LYS A 50 4.13 -11.46 -6.42
C LYS A 50 4.91 -12.56 -7.15
N LYS A 51 6.22 -12.41 -7.36
CA LYS A 51 7.05 -13.45 -8.00
C LYS A 51 7.41 -14.61 -7.05
N LYS A 52 7.47 -14.36 -5.74
CA LYS A 52 7.91 -15.35 -4.74
C LYS A 52 6.74 -16.08 -4.08
N CYS A 53 5.56 -15.46 -4.04
CA CYS A 53 4.40 -16.00 -3.35
C CYS A 53 3.33 -16.62 -4.27
N LYS A 54 3.34 -17.95 -4.42
CA LYS A 54 2.32 -18.68 -5.20
C LYS A 54 0.92 -18.60 -4.57
N LYS A 55 0.82 -18.56 -3.24
CA LYS A 55 -0.46 -18.45 -2.51
C LYS A 55 -1.16 -17.12 -2.85
N LEU A 56 -0.42 -16.01 -2.82
CA LEU A 56 -0.92 -14.68 -3.19
C LEU A 56 -1.31 -14.58 -4.67
N LEU A 57 -0.51 -15.15 -5.58
CA LEU A 57 -0.83 -15.21 -7.01
C LEU A 57 -2.15 -15.93 -7.28
N LYS A 58 -2.44 -16.98 -6.51
CA LYS A 58 -3.67 -17.76 -6.61
C LYS A 58 -4.83 -17.16 -5.80
N HIS A 59 -4.69 -15.93 -5.27
CA HIS A 59 -5.69 -15.27 -4.41
C HIS A 59 -6.11 -16.12 -3.20
N LYS A 60 -5.19 -16.96 -2.67
CA LYS A 60 -5.44 -17.83 -1.51
C LYS A 60 -5.17 -17.15 -0.16
N ILE A 61 -4.49 -16.01 -0.19
CA ILE A 61 -4.15 -15.21 0.97
C ILE A 61 -4.38 -13.75 0.61
N GLU A 62 -4.71 -12.94 1.60
CA GLU A 62 -5.06 -11.53 1.41
C GLU A 62 -3.84 -10.64 1.59
N PHE A 63 -2.87 -11.07 2.39
CA PHE A 63 -1.66 -10.31 2.67
C PHE A 63 -0.36 -11.05 2.36
N CYS A 64 0.66 -10.32 1.92
CA CYS A 64 1.97 -10.88 1.59
C CYS A 64 2.73 -11.50 2.77
N TYR A 65 2.45 -11.07 3.99
CA TYR A 65 3.10 -11.68 5.17
C TYR A 65 2.56 -13.09 5.46
N GLU A 66 1.41 -13.46 4.89
CA GLU A 66 0.80 -14.80 4.99
C GLU A 66 1.41 -15.79 3.99
N CYS A 67 2.52 -15.41 3.35
CA CYS A 67 3.14 -16.22 2.33
C CYS A 67 3.91 -17.43 2.89
N ASP A 68 4.43 -17.31 4.12
CA ASP A 68 5.06 -18.41 4.85
C ASP A 68 4.06 -19.57 5.07
#